data_AF-A0A9W6UR84-F1
#
_entry.id   AF-A0A9W6UR84-F1
#
_cell.length_a   1.000
_cell.length_b   1.000
_cell.length_c   1.000
_cell.angle_alpha   90.00
_cell.angle_beta   90.00
_cell.angle_gamma   90.00
#
_symmetry.space_group_name_H-M   'P 1'
#
loop_
_entity.id
_entity.type
_entity.pdbx_description
1 polymer ?
#
loop_
_entity_poly.entity_id
_entity_poly.type
_entity_poly.pdbx_seq_one_letter_code
_entity_poly.pdbx_strand_id
1 'polypeptide(L)'
;MRKPSVPGALAALPAAVLAALLALAGPAAAAGPASWTTANSDATGDQDTSAVAANRLGDTAVVWEDDRDTADPADDAHSDVWVRVHRNGTSAYEQKLSAGGTAGTAWRHRQPDVGLDDRGNAVVVWAEDPDGNGYYNVVYRVLSPTGALLGSGRANANADGQQVRPHVAVDPDGAPGSTTAVAFTVVWEDVQGTAAATVKAAGYTGTTTKAYEVTVNATGGAHHDPDVATSASGDAVVVWGEDTDGNGSYQIGLVGLAKANGAVTLARRSANGAGAGQQQHPAVAADFNGDFAVAWESDHTGTRGVWARSFTATGAPGSAEVEVSTGAGAVGPSIGIDDRRAAVVGWSVAGADPAVWARGLNPDGSSTGRLAARSVSRDTAGRQEQLAVASSPFGTLALSYTDDSDGNGFDQVLLGLGAANSDW
;
A
#
# COMPACT_ATOMS: atom_id res chain seq x y z
N MET A 1 3.84 98.41 3.99
CA MET A 1 4.80 98.02 5.05
C MET A 1 4.13 97.00 5.97
N ARG A 2 4.78 95.84 6.14
CA ARG A 2 4.83 94.90 7.28
C ARG A 2 3.58 94.65 8.18
N LYS A 3 3.23 93.34 8.25
CA LYS A 3 2.58 92.50 9.31
C LYS A 3 2.90 92.91 10.78
N PRO A 4 2.24 92.42 11.88
CA PRO A 4 1.67 91.05 12.14
C PRO A 4 0.33 91.02 12.96
N SER A 5 -0.37 89.92 13.30
CA SER A 5 0.01 88.65 13.98
C SER A 5 -1.13 87.58 13.89
N VAL A 6 -0.82 86.40 13.31
CA VAL A 6 -0.76 85.02 13.89
C VAL A 6 -2.11 84.28 14.09
N PRO A 7 -2.39 83.25 13.27
CA PRO A 7 -3.33 82.15 13.53
C PRO A 7 -2.62 80.86 14.00
N GLY A 8 -3.29 80.07 14.83
CA GLY A 8 -2.85 78.72 15.22
C GLY A 8 -3.22 77.69 14.16
N ALA A 9 -2.23 76.97 13.64
CA ALA A 9 -2.37 75.92 12.64
C ALA A 9 -2.41 74.53 13.31
N LEU A 10 -3.42 73.73 12.96
CA LEU A 10 -3.41 72.28 13.10
C LEU A 10 -2.50 71.72 11.99
N ALA A 11 -1.42 71.05 12.38
CA ALA A 11 -0.51 70.38 11.47
C ALA A 11 -1.14 69.08 10.94
N ALA A 12 -1.22 68.97 9.62
CA ALA A 12 -1.49 67.74 8.89
C ALA A 12 -0.23 66.85 8.90
N LEU A 13 -0.40 65.56 9.20
CA LEU A 13 0.60 64.51 8.97
C LEU A 13 0.30 63.79 7.65
N PRO A 14 1.32 63.33 6.89
CA PRO A 14 1.13 62.86 5.53
C PRO A 14 0.59 61.43 5.48
N ALA A 15 -0.23 61.17 4.46
CA ALA A 15 -0.76 59.86 4.11
C ALA A 15 0.38 58.90 3.72
N ALA A 16 0.75 58.00 4.63
CA ALA A 16 1.56 56.84 4.31
C ALA A 16 0.63 55.76 3.74
N VAL A 17 0.91 55.38 2.50
CA VAL A 17 0.26 54.30 1.76
C VAL A 17 0.43 53.00 2.54
N LEU A 18 -0.63 52.55 3.21
CA LEU A 18 -0.73 51.19 3.73
C LEU A 18 -1.09 50.27 2.56
N ALA A 19 -0.10 49.93 1.74
CA ALA A 19 -0.24 48.81 0.83
C ALA A 19 -0.29 47.55 1.69
N ALA A 20 -1.50 47.06 1.96
CA ALA A 20 -1.70 45.74 2.51
C ALA A 20 -1.07 44.74 1.53
N LEU A 21 0.07 44.19 1.89
CA LEU A 21 0.54 42.92 1.37
C LEU A 21 -0.50 41.88 1.82
N LEU A 22 -1.57 41.71 1.03
CA LEU A 22 -2.12 40.38 0.86
C LEU A 22 -0.99 39.58 0.20
N ALA A 23 -0.16 38.94 1.03
CA ALA A 23 0.44 37.70 0.60
C ALA A 23 -0.74 36.80 0.23
N LEU A 24 -1.04 36.70 -1.06
CA LEU A 24 -1.63 35.49 -1.59
C LEU A 24 -0.64 34.40 -1.19
N ALA A 25 -0.90 33.74 -0.05
CA ALA A 25 -0.37 32.41 0.15
C ALA A 25 -0.74 31.68 -1.14
N GLY A 26 0.27 31.29 -1.91
CA GLY A 26 0.03 30.29 -2.94
C GLY A 26 -0.67 29.09 -2.29
N PRO A 27 -1.44 28.30 -3.05
CA PRO A 27 -2.02 27.08 -2.50
C PRO A 27 -0.92 26.34 -1.72
N ALA A 28 -1.18 26.05 -0.44
CA ALA A 28 -0.23 25.35 0.40
C ALA A 28 0.09 24.03 -0.32
N ALA A 29 1.34 23.66 -0.53
CA ALA A 29 1.61 22.41 -1.23
C ALA A 29 1.06 21.22 -0.40
N ALA A 30 0.45 20.23 -1.07
CA ALA A 30 0.19 18.92 -0.47
C ALA A 30 1.45 18.44 0.26
N ALA A 31 1.32 18.21 1.57
CA ALA A 31 2.46 17.98 2.44
C ALA A 31 2.83 16.49 2.46
N GLY A 32 4.14 16.20 2.41
CA GLY A 32 4.66 14.91 2.85
C GLY A 32 4.38 14.71 4.35
N PRO A 33 4.78 13.58 4.94
CA PRO A 33 4.44 13.24 6.33
C PRO A 33 4.80 14.38 7.29
N ALA A 34 3.88 14.71 8.19
CA ALA A 34 4.11 15.77 9.17
C ALA A 34 5.19 15.37 10.18
N SER A 35 5.33 14.07 10.42
CA SER A 35 6.38 13.47 11.24
C SER A 35 6.59 12.00 10.84
N TRP A 36 7.83 11.53 10.96
CA TRP A 36 8.20 10.13 10.89
C TRP A 36 8.44 9.58 12.30
N THR A 37 8.01 8.35 12.54
CA THR A 37 8.24 7.59 13.79
C THR A 37 8.63 6.16 13.47
N THR A 38 9.48 5.55 14.28
CA THR A 38 9.77 4.11 14.16
C THR A 38 8.55 3.27 14.57
N ALA A 39 8.15 2.35 13.70
CA ALA A 39 6.98 1.49 13.87
C ALA A 39 7.24 0.31 14.81
N ASN A 40 8.45 -0.23 14.84
CA ASN A 40 8.87 -1.25 15.80
C ASN A 40 9.32 -0.60 17.13
N SER A 41 8.95 -1.19 18.28
CA SER A 41 9.48 -0.74 19.58
C SER A 41 10.87 -1.29 19.89
N ASP A 42 11.20 -2.43 19.29
CA ASP A 42 12.46 -3.14 19.46
C ASP A 42 13.21 -3.09 18.13
N ALA A 43 14.49 -2.70 18.17
CA ALA A 43 15.33 -2.50 17.00
C ALA A 43 16.45 -3.55 16.91
N THR A 44 16.35 -4.65 17.67
CA THR A 44 17.31 -5.75 17.55
C THR A 44 17.02 -6.61 16.32
N GLY A 45 18.04 -6.83 15.51
CA GLY A 45 17.92 -7.61 14.26
C GLY A 45 17.29 -6.78 13.14
N ASP A 46 16.87 -7.44 12.07
CA ASP A 46 16.36 -6.80 10.85
C ASP A 46 14.85 -6.61 10.87
N GLN A 47 14.36 -5.53 10.24
CA GLN A 47 12.94 -5.29 10.07
C GLN A 47 12.59 -4.99 8.62
N ASP A 48 11.77 -5.85 8.05
CA ASP A 48 11.57 -5.96 6.61
C ASP A 48 10.11 -6.03 6.18
N THR A 49 9.90 -5.88 4.88
CA THR A 49 8.66 -6.09 4.12
C THR A 49 7.45 -5.47 4.79
N SER A 50 7.51 -4.15 4.99
CA SER A 50 6.41 -3.45 5.64
C SER A 50 5.20 -3.24 4.72
N ALA A 51 3.99 -3.32 5.26
CA ALA A 51 2.76 -2.90 4.58
C ALA A 51 1.91 -2.01 5.49
N VAL A 52 1.09 -1.15 4.88
CA VAL A 52 0.31 -0.13 5.60
C VAL A 52 -1.12 -0.04 5.08
N ALA A 53 -2.07 0.15 6.00
CA ALA A 53 -3.47 0.43 5.70
C ALA A 53 -3.98 1.65 6.47
N ALA A 54 -4.98 2.33 5.91
CA ALA A 54 -5.67 3.45 6.53
C ALA A 54 -7.18 3.35 6.26
N ASN A 55 -8.01 3.71 7.25
CA ASN A 55 -9.47 3.70 7.09
C ASN A 55 -10.07 5.14 7.12
N ARG A 56 -11.39 5.24 6.94
CA ARG A 56 -12.11 6.52 6.96
C ARG A 56 -12.05 7.26 8.30
N LEU A 57 -11.92 6.53 9.40
CA LEU A 57 -11.94 7.10 10.75
C LEU A 57 -10.57 7.59 11.23
N GLY A 58 -9.53 7.48 10.40
CA GLY A 58 -8.17 7.89 10.75
C GLY A 58 -7.41 6.85 11.58
N ASP A 59 -7.89 5.61 11.61
CA ASP A 59 -7.09 4.49 12.08
C ASP A 59 -6.08 4.09 10.99
N THR A 60 -4.88 3.72 11.40
CA THR A 60 -3.84 3.21 10.51
C THR A 60 -3.22 1.95 11.10
N ALA A 61 -2.85 1.00 10.25
CA ALA A 61 -2.17 -0.21 10.64
C ALA A 61 -0.89 -0.34 9.82
N VAL A 62 0.21 -0.69 10.47
CA VAL A 62 1.47 -1.06 9.83
C VAL A 62 1.86 -2.46 10.30
N VAL A 63 2.24 -3.32 9.36
CA VAL A 63 2.72 -4.68 9.61
C VAL A 63 4.14 -4.81 9.05
N TRP A 64 4.96 -5.66 9.65
CA TRP A 64 6.33 -5.92 9.21
C TRP A 64 6.82 -7.32 9.62
N GLU A 65 7.87 -7.78 8.93
CA GLU A 65 8.72 -8.90 9.33
C GLU A 65 9.76 -8.40 10.35
N ASP A 66 9.91 -9.13 11.44
CA ASP A 66 10.82 -8.85 12.54
C ASP A 66 11.72 -10.07 12.68
N ASP A 67 12.94 -9.97 12.15
CA ASP A 67 13.98 -10.95 12.37
C ASP A 67 14.88 -10.46 13.51
N ARG A 68 14.95 -11.20 14.60
CA ARG A 68 15.80 -10.85 15.75
C ARG A 68 17.13 -11.58 15.75
N ASP A 69 17.44 -12.38 14.74
CA ASP A 69 18.76 -12.97 14.60
C ASP A 69 19.77 -11.87 14.26
N THR A 70 20.71 -11.62 15.18
CA THR A 70 21.62 -10.47 15.08
C THR A 70 22.91 -10.77 14.31
N ALA A 71 22.94 -11.88 13.56
CA ALA A 71 24.17 -12.41 12.97
C ALA A 71 24.35 -12.01 11.50
N ASP A 72 23.27 -12.00 10.73
CA ASP A 72 23.27 -11.69 9.30
C ASP A 72 21.92 -11.06 8.91
N PRO A 73 21.86 -9.76 8.57
CA PRO A 73 20.62 -9.12 8.14
C PRO A 73 20.02 -9.75 6.87
N ALA A 74 20.81 -10.51 6.09
CA ALA A 74 20.30 -11.18 4.90
C ALA A 74 19.66 -12.56 5.19
N ASP A 75 19.75 -13.10 6.41
CA ASP A 75 19.17 -14.40 6.77
C ASP A 75 17.84 -14.23 7.49
N ASP A 76 16.75 -14.27 6.73
CA ASP A 76 15.39 -14.20 7.26
C ASP A 76 14.91 -15.46 8.02
N ALA A 77 15.83 -16.31 8.48
CA ALA A 77 15.50 -17.40 9.38
C ALA A 77 14.93 -16.84 10.69
N HIS A 78 13.91 -17.50 11.23
CA HIS A 78 13.27 -17.10 12.49
C HIS A 78 12.56 -15.74 12.47
N SER A 79 12.22 -15.23 11.27
CA SER A 79 11.43 -14.02 11.12
C SER A 79 10.01 -14.18 11.66
N ASP A 80 9.55 -13.20 12.43
CA ASP A 80 8.22 -13.11 13.00
C ASP A 80 7.39 -11.98 12.36
N VAL A 81 6.07 -12.07 12.44
CA VAL A 81 5.18 -11.01 11.91
C VAL A 81 4.61 -10.19 13.07
N TRP A 82 4.76 -8.87 12.97
CA TRP A 82 4.28 -7.91 13.96
C TRP A 82 3.36 -6.87 13.32
N VAL A 83 2.46 -6.32 14.12
CA VAL A 83 1.58 -5.23 13.72
C VAL A 83 1.56 -4.13 14.77
N ARG A 84 1.46 -2.88 14.32
CA ARG A 84 1.12 -1.73 15.15
C ARG A 84 -0.08 -1.01 14.55
N VAL A 85 -1.10 -0.79 15.37
CA VAL A 85 -2.29 -0.04 15.00
C VAL A 85 -2.32 1.30 15.72
N HIS A 86 -2.60 2.35 14.98
CA HIS A 86 -2.82 3.69 15.50
C HIS A 86 -4.29 4.06 15.33
N ARG A 87 -4.81 4.81 16.30
CA ARG A 87 -6.14 5.39 16.27
C ARG A 87 -6.02 6.91 16.35
N ASN A 88 -6.45 7.61 15.31
CA ASN A 88 -6.29 9.06 15.18
C ASN A 88 -4.82 9.49 15.39
N GLY A 89 -3.88 8.76 14.77
CA GLY A 89 -2.44 9.02 14.88
C GLY A 89 -1.78 8.64 16.21
N THR A 90 -2.53 8.12 17.19
CA THR A 90 -1.96 7.65 18.46
C THR A 90 -1.83 6.13 18.45
N SER A 91 -0.66 5.59 18.80
CA SER A 91 -0.46 4.14 18.91
C SER A 91 -1.47 3.54 19.90
N ALA A 92 -2.27 2.59 19.42
CA ALA A 92 -3.27 1.88 20.20
C ALA A 92 -2.69 0.58 20.79
N TYR A 93 -2.01 -0.21 19.96
CA TYR A 93 -1.28 -1.40 20.38
C TYR A 93 -0.19 -1.79 19.38
N GLU A 94 0.79 -2.55 19.86
CA GLU A 94 1.77 -3.29 19.08
C GLU A 94 1.73 -4.75 19.53
N GLN A 95 1.72 -5.68 18.58
CA GLN A 95 1.50 -7.09 18.88
C GLN A 95 2.19 -8.00 17.85
N LYS A 96 2.88 -9.02 18.38
CA LYS A 96 3.35 -10.18 17.60
C LYS A 96 2.18 -11.08 17.19
N LEU A 97 2.13 -11.47 15.92
CA LEU A 97 1.05 -12.25 15.32
C LEU A 97 1.42 -13.68 14.97
N SER A 98 2.64 -13.89 14.47
CA SER A 98 3.17 -15.21 14.19
C SER A 98 3.37 -16.01 15.48
N ALA A 99 3.12 -17.31 15.39
CA ALA A 99 3.75 -18.24 16.33
C ALA A 99 5.13 -18.54 15.76
N GLY A 100 6.20 -18.45 16.56
CA GLY A 100 7.51 -18.96 16.12
C GLY A 100 7.40 -20.43 15.70
N GLY A 101 8.45 -20.99 15.11
CA GLY A 101 8.38 -22.35 14.55
C GLY A 101 9.02 -23.43 15.40
N THR A 102 9.28 -24.56 14.73
CA THR A 102 9.84 -25.77 15.31
C THR A 102 11.26 -25.52 15.79
N ALA A 103 11.53 -25.83 17.05
CA ALA A 103 12.85 -25.61 17.64
C ALA A 103 13.95 -26.36 16.86
N GLY A 104 15.00 -25.64 16.47
CA GLY A 104 16.15 -26.18 15.74
C GLY A 104 15.97 -26.30 14.23
N THR A 105 14.89 -25.75 13.66
CA THR A 105 14.71 -25.61 12.21
C THR A 105 14.72 -24.15 11.80
N ALA A 106 15.03 -23.87 10.54
CA ALA A 106 15.00 -22.51 9.99
C ALA A 106 13.58 -22.14 9.53
N TRP A 107 12.65 -22.09 10.49
CA TRP A 107 11.26 -21.66 10.27
C TRP A 107 11.20 -20.18 9.94
N ARG A 108 10.16 -19.75 9.20
CA ARG A 108 10.06 -18.37 8.69
C ARG A 108 8.62 -17.89 8.54
N HIS A 109 8.39 -16.58 8.70
CA HIS A 109 7.12 -15.91 8.43
C HIS A 109 7.40 -14.65 7.60
N ARG A 110 6.90 -14.63 6.36
CA ARG A 110 7.31 -13.63 5.37
C ARG A 110 6.13 -13.00 4.64
N GLN A 111 6.41 -11.89 3.96
CA GLN A 111 5.51 -11.15 3.08
C GLN A 111 4.18 -10.81 3.75
N PRO A 112 4.22 -10.08 4.89
CA PRO A 112 3.00 -9.71 5.56
C PRO A 112 2.29 -8.58 4.82
N ASP A 113 0.95 -8.63 4.82
CA ASP A 113 0.11 -7.56 4.31
C ASP A 113 -1.07 -7.30 5.27
N VAL A 114 -1.60 -6.09 5.27
CA VAL A 114 -2.63 -5.65 6.21
C VAL A 114 -3.72 -4.81 5.53
N GLY A 115 -4.97 -5.07 5.90
CA GLY A 115 -6.11 -4.22 5.58
C GLY A 115 -6.93 -3.84 6.82
N LEU A 116 -7.73 -2.78 6.70
CA LEU A 116 -8.61 -2.26 7.77
C LEU A 116 -10.05 -2.13 7.28
N ASP A 117 -11.01 -2.42 8.17
CA ASP A 117 -12.38 -1.92 8.00
C ASP A 117 -12.58 -0.55 8.66
N ASP A 118 -13.70 0.13 8.37
CA ASP A 118 -14.03 1.44 8.97
C ASP A 118 -14.38 1.36 10.46
N ARG A 119 -14.39 0.15 11.07
CA ARG A 119 -14.53 -0.01 12.52
C ARG A 119 -13.18 -0.08 13.22
N GLY A 120 -12.09 -0.21 12.46
CA GLY A 120 -10.72 -0.36 12.93
C GLY A 120 -10.33 -1.82 13.20
N ASN A 121 -11.08 -2.80 12.67
CA ASN A 121 -10.62 -4.19 12.69
C ASN A 121 -9.53 -4.35 11.63
N ALA A 122 -8.41 -4.95 12.02
CA ALA A 122 -7.31 -5.25 11.12
C ALA A 122 -7.35 -6.71 10.67
N VAL A 123 -7.14 -6.96 9.39
CA VAL A 123 -6.85 -8.31 8.87
C VAL A 123 -5.41 -8.30 8.40
N VAL A 124 -4.61 -9.19 8.96
CA VAL A 124 -3.20 -9.37 8.59
C VAL A 124 -3.03 -10.74 7.97
N VAL A 125 -2.33 -10.82 6.85
CA VAL A 125 -1.95 -12.07 6.17
C VAL A 125 -0.43 -12.19 6.05
N TRP A 126 0.10 -13.40 5.96
CA TRP A 126 1.51 -13.66 5.66
C TRP A 126 1.72 -15.10 5.18
N ALA A 127 2.88 -15.38 4.59
CA ALA A 127 3.33 -16.70 4.22
C ALA A 127 4.11 -17.34 5.40
N GLU A 128 3.69 -18.51 5.88
CA GLU A 128 4.32 -19.20 7.01
C GLU A 128 4.96 -20.53 6.60
N ASP A 129 6.16 -20.79 7.14
CA ASP A 129 6.87 -22.08 7.12
C ASP A 129 7.31 -22.42 8.56
N PRO A 130 6.38 -22.88 9.42
CA PRO A 130 6.66 -23.09 10.84
C PRO A 130 7.49 -24.34 11.14
N ASP A 131 7.68 -25.25 10.17
CA ASP A 131 8.54 -26.43 10.33
C ASP A 131 9.91 -26.26 9.66
N GLY A 132 10.11 -25.20 8.87
CA GLY A 132 11.38 -24.88 8.23
C GLY A 132 11.70 -25.81 7.07
N ASN A 133 10.67 -26.39 6.44
CA ASN A 133 10.83 -27.33 5.34
C ASN A 133 10.92 -26.63 3.96
N GLY A 134 10.74 -25.32 3.91
CA GLY A 134 10.80 -24.48 2.73
C GLY A 134 9.48 -24.39 1.95
N TYR A 135 8.37 -24.94 2.44
CA TYR A 135 7.04 -24.89 1.82
C TYR A 135 6.07 -24.02 2.60
N TYR A 136 5.68 -22.90 1.99
CA TYR A 136 4.87 -21.88 2.64
C TYR A 136 3.38 -22.17 2.53
N ASN A 137 2.64 -21.79 3.57
CA ASN A 137 1.20 -21.68 3.58
C ASN A 137 0.79 -20.23 3.85
N VAL A 138 -0.38 -19.81 3.36
CA VAL A 138 -0.88 -18.46 3.61
C VAL A 138 -1.80 -18.48 4.82
N VAL A 139 -1.48 -17.71 5.85
CA VAL A 139 -2.30 -17.58 7.06
C VAL A 139 -2.77 -16.16 7.30
N TYR A 140 -3.78 -16.02 8.14
CA TYR A 140 -4.33 -14.73 8.51
C TYR A 140 -4.69 -14.62 10.00
N ARG A 141 -4.77 -13.39 10.48
CA ARG A 141 -5.33 -12.99 11.78
C ARG A 141 -6.29 -11.83 11.58
N VAL A 142 -7.40 -11.85 12.30
CA VAL A 142 -8.35 -10.74 12.39
C VAL A 142 -8.30 -10.18 13.80
N LEU A 143 -8.01 -8.90 13.93
CA LEU A 143 -7.83 -8.21 15.21
C LEU A 143 -8.92 -7.16 15.39
N SER A 144 -9.41 -7.03 16.61
CA SER A 144 -10.27 -5.92 17.00
C SER A 144 -9.48 -4.60 17.03
N PRO A 145 -10.16 -3.44 17.10
CA PRO A 145 -9.49 -2.15 17.26
C PRO A 145 -8.69 -2.01 18.57
N THR A 146 -8.85 -2.97 19.49
CA THR A 146 -8.16 -3.03 20.78
C THR A 146 -7.11 -4.15 20.85
N GLY A 147 -6.81 -4.82 19.73
CA GLY A 147 -5.78 -5.87 19.64
C GLY A 147 -6.26 -7.28 19.97
N ALA A 148 -7.49 -7.45 20.48
CA ALA A 148 -8.05 -8.79 20.70
C ALA A 148 -8.19 -9.58 19.39
N LEU A 149 -7.75 -10.85 19.39
CA LEU A 149 -7.89 -11.76 18.26
C LEU A 149 -9.37 -12.16 18.08
N LEU A 150 -9.96 -11.77 16.94
CA LEU A 150 -11.34 -12.07 16.56
C LEU A 150 -11.47 -13.32 15.68
N GLY A 151 -10.40 -13.71 15.00
CA GLY A 151 -10.38 -14.88 14.13
C GLY A 151 -8.99 -15.14 13.56
N SER A 152 -8.76 -16.37 13.13
CA SER A 152 -7.50 -16.80 12.54
C SER A 152 -7.72 -18.03 11.67
N GLY A 153 -6.89 -18.23 10.66
CA GLY A 153 -6.93 -19.45 9.86
C GLY A 153 -5.88 -19.46 8.75
N ARG A 154 -5.99 -20.49 7.90
CA ARG A 154 -5.21 -20.64 6.68
C ARG A 154 -6.08 -20.26 5.47
N ALA A 155 -5.55 -19.41 4.59
CA ALA A 155 -6.23 -18.95 3.40
C ALA A 155 -6.30 -20.02 2.31
N ASN A 156 -5.22 -20.73 2.03
CA ASN A 156 -5.20 -21.85 1.10
C ASN A 156 -5.84 -23.10 1.71
N ALA A 157 -6.73 -23.76 0.96
CA ALA A 157 -7.32 -25.03 1.41
C ALA A 157 -6.30 -26.17 1.34
N ASN A 158 -5.53 -26.24 0.24
CA ASN A 158 -4.49 -27.22 0.01
C ASN A 158 -3.11 -26.67 0.40
N ALA A 159 -2.32 -27.48 1.11
CA ALA A 159 -0.95 -27.15 1.52
C ALA A 159 0.12 -27.73 0.57
N ASP A 160 -0.29 -28.41 -0.51
CA ASP A 160 0.65 -28.86 -1.55
C ASP A 160 1.32 -27.66 -2.24
N GLY A 161 2.58 -27.83 -2.65
CA GLY A 161 3.31 -26.80 -3.39
C GLY A 161 3.67 -25.57 -2.53
N GLN A 162 3.97 -24.45 -3.19
CA GLN A 162 4.29 -23.18 -2.54
C GLN A 162 3.08 -22.26 -2.57
N GLN A 163 2.78 -21.65 -1.43
CA GLN A 163 1.75 -20.61 -1.29
C GLN A 163 2.44 -19.35 -0.76
N VAL A 164 2.69 -18.38 -1.63
CA VAL A 164 3.57 -17.23 -1.36
C VAL A 164 2.98 -15.92 -1.86
N ARG A 165 3.58 -14.79 -1.47
CA ARG A 165 3.17 -13.42 -1.85
C ARG A 165 1.70 -13.13 -1.58
N PRO A 166 1.22 -13.31 -0.33
CA PRO A 166 -0.16 -13.06 -0.02
C PRO A 166 -0.45 -11.57 0.11
N HIS A 167 -1.62 -11.15 -0.36
CA HIS A 167 -2.16 -9.81 -0.17
C HIS A 167 -3.61 -9.87 0.32
N VAL A 168 -4.05 -8.85 1.05
CA VAL A 168 -5.38 -8.79 1.66
C VAL A 168 -6.06 -7.44 1.49
N ALA A 169 -7.33 -7.50 1.09
CA ALA A 169 -8.22 -6.34 1.09
C ALA A 169 -9.40 -6.59 2.01
N VAL A 170 -9.71 -5.61 2.84
CA VAL A 170 -10.81 -5.67 3.82
C VAL A 170 -11.96 -4.79 3.32
N ASP A 171 -13.16 -5.34 3.36
CA ASP A 171 -14.36 -4.56 3.06
C ASP A 171 -14.53 -3.46 4.13
N PRO A 172 -14.51 -2.17 3.74
CA PRO A 172 -14.61 -1.07 4.69
C PRO A 172 -15.91 -1.12 5.52
N ASP A 173 -17.01 -1.61 4.95
CA ASP A 173 -18.30 -1.73 5.63
C ASP A 173 -18.45 -3.04 6.43
N GLY A 174 -17.52 -3.99 6.29
CA GLY A 174 -17.54 -5.29 6.97
C GLY A 174 -18.44 -6.32 6.30
N ALA A 175 -18.88 -7.35 7.03
CA ALA A 175 -19.72 -8.41 6.46
C ALA A 175 -21.20 -7.95 6.26
N PRO A 176 -21.87 -8.33 5.16
CA PRO A 176 -23.21 -7.86 4.85
C PRO A 176 -24.20 -8.34 5.90
N GLY A 177 -25.06 -7.44 6.37
CA GLY A 177 -26.07 -7.76 7.38
C GLY A 177 -25.53 -7.99 8.80
N SER A 178 -24.22 -7.79 9.01
CA SER A 178 -23.61 -7.83 10.34
C SER A 178 -22.88 -6.53 10.62
N THR A 179 -23.35 -5.77 11.61
CA THR A 179 -22.76 -4.48 11.96
C THR A 179 -21.44 -4.61 12.72
N THR A 180 -20.96 -5.83 12.98
CA THR A 180 -19.76 -6.10 13.78
C THR A 180 -18.83 -7.16 13.18
N ALA A 181 -19.16 -7.77 12.05
CA ALA A 181 -18.32 -8.80 11.44
C ALA A 181 -17.45 -8.21 10.34
N VAL A 182 -16.26 -8.80 10.17
CA VAL A 182 -15.27 -8.42 9.17
C VAL A 182 -15.45 -9.29 7.93
N ALA A 183 -15.33 -8.69 6.75
CA ALA A 183 -15.25 -9.40 5.48
C ALA A 183 -14.00 -8.96 4.73
N PHE A 184 -13.35 -9.88 4.03
CA PHE A 184 -12.05 -9.64 3.41
C PHE A 184 -11.80 -10.65 2.29
N THR A 185 -10.88 -10.31 1.40
CA THR A 185 -10.39 -11.18 0.34
C THR A 185 -8.88 -11.32 0.48
N VAL A 186 -8.38 -12.54 0.41
CA VAL A 186 -6.94 -12.86 0.39
C VAL A 186 -6.58 -13.40 -0.99
N VAL A 187 -5.50 -12.92 -1.59
CA VAL A 187 -4.92 -13.45 -2.83
C VAL A 187 -3.50 -13.91 -2.59
N TRP A 188 -3.01 -14.85 -3.40
CA TRP A 188 -1.65 -15.37 -3.30
C TRP A 188 -1.20 -16.09 -4.57
N GLU A 189 0.11 -16.27 -4.69
CA GLU A 189 0.75 -17.08 -5.72
C GLU A 189 0.80 -18.56 -5.28
N ASP A 190 0.34 -19.45 -6.17
CA ASP A 190 0.27 -20.89 -6.00
C ASP A 190 1.19 -21.59 -7.00
N VAL A 191 2.29 -22.20 -6.52
CA VAL A 191 3.29 -22.89 -7.35
C VAL A 191 3.29 -24.38 -7.06
N GLN A 192 2.88 -25.17 -8.05
CA GLN A 192 2.71 -26.62 -7.91
C GLN A 192 3.83 -27.39 -8.63
N GLY A 193 4.89 -27.75 -7.89
CA GLY A 193 6.05 -28.43 -8.46
C GLY A 193 6.77 -27.58 -9.50
N THR A 194 6.84 -28.05 -10.75
CA THR A 194 7.43 -27.30 -11.88
C THR A 194 6.37 -26.65 -12.77
N ALA A 195 5.09 -26.65 -12.36
CA ALA A 195 4.03 -25.99 -13.11
C ALA A 195 4.21 -24.47 -13.07
N ALA A 196 3.69 -23.80 -14.09
CA ALA A 196 3.62 -22.35 -14.10
C ALA A 196 2.82 -21.85 -12.88
N ALA A 197 3.32 -20.80 -12.23
CA ALA A 197 2.66 -20.20 -11.08
C ALA A 197 1.26 -19.72 -11.45
N THR A 198 0.31 -19.93 -10.54
CA THR A 198 -1.07 -19.46 -10.68
C THR A 198 -1.43 -18.49 -9.57
N VAL A 199 -2.50 -17.72 -9.76
CA VAL A 199 -3.01 -16.80 -8.75
C VAL A 199 -4.32 -17.36 -8.19
N LYS A 200 -4.39 -17.42 -6.86
CA LYS A 200 -5.56 -17.84 -6.11
C LYS A 200 -6.19 -16.66 -5.39
N ALA A 201 -7.48 -16.76 -5.12
CA ALA A 201 -8.21 -15.82 -4.28
C ALA A 201 -9.19 -16.58 -3.36
N ALA A 202 -9.28 -16.17 -2.10
CA ALA A 202 -10.27 -16.64 -1.14
C ALA A 202 -10.99 -15.46 -0.49
N GLY A 203 -12.33 -15.46 -0.58
CA GLY A 203 -13.17 -14.44 0.03
C GLY A 203 -13.82 -14.95 1.32
N TYR A 204 -13.98 -14.04 2.29
CA TYR A 204 -14.51 -14.29 3.61
C TYR A 204 -15.69 -13.37 3.92
N THR A 205 -16.80 -13.93 4.38
CA THR A 205 -18.01 -13.20 4.81
C THR A 205 -18.12 -13.11 6.34
N GLY A 206 -17.06 -13.48 7.05
CA GLY A 206 -16.93 -13.41 8.49
C GLY A 206 -15.49 -13.79 8.88
N THR A 207 -15.12 -13.57 10.14
CA THR A 207 -13.73 -13.75 10.61
C THR A 207 -13.15 -15.15 10.40
N THR A 208 -14.00 -16.17 10.22
CA THR A 208 -13.60 -17.55 9.87
C THR A 208 -14.48 -18.18 8.80
N THR A 209 -15.38 -17.41 8.17
CA THR A 209 -16.36 -17.94 7.20
C THR A 209 -15.86 -17.73 5.78
N LYS A 210 -15.17 -18.73 5.22
CA LYS A 210 -14.72 -18.73 3.83
C LYS A 210 -15.91 -18.95 2.90
N ALA A 211 -16.18 -17.98 2.01
CA ALA A 211 -17.26 -18.03 1.03
C ALA A 211 -16.83 -18.73 -0.26
N TYR A 212 -15.58 -18.53 -0.69
CA TYR A 212 -15.02 -19.14 -1.89
C TYR A 212 -13.50 -19.27 -1.82
N GLU A 213 -12.96 -20.13 -2.68
CA GLU A 213 -11.55 -20.20 -3.06
C GLU A 213 -11.49 -20.55 -4.56
N VAL A 214 -10.82 -19.72 -5.35
CA VAL A 214 -10.80 -19.82 -6.83
C VAL A 214 -9.42 -19.54 -7.39
N THR A 215 -9.10 -20.12 -8.56
CA THR A 215 -8.01 -19.68 -9.41
C THR A 215 -8.52 -18.57 -10.33
N VAL A 216 -7.82 -17.43 -10.37
CA VAL A 216 -8.33 -16.22 -11.06
C VAL A 216 -7.67 -15.96 -12.41
N ASN A 217 -6.45 -16.46 -12.62
CA ASN A 217 -5.74 -16.33 -13.87
C ASN A 217 -6.25 -17.31 -14.94
N ALA A 218 -5.93 -17.02 -16.20
CA ALA A 218 -6.22 -17.93 -17.30
C ALA A 218 -5.22 -19.11 -17.29
N THR A 219 -5.60 -20.22 -17.94
CA THR A 219 -4.65 -21.30 -18.22
C THR A 219 -3.59 -20.82 -19.21
N GLY A 220 -2.32 -21.10 -18.95
CA GLY A 220 -1.23 -20.61 -19.79
C GLY A 220 0.10 -20.63 -19.05
N GLY A 221 1.02 -19.75 -19.45
CA GLY A 221 2.29 -19.53 -18.76
C GLY A 221 2.13 -18.97 -17.35
N ALA A 222 3.16 -18.29 -16.85
CA ALA A 222 3.26 -17.97 -15.42
C ALA A 222 2.50 -16.70 -15.02
N HIS A 223 2.03 -16.70 -13.78
CA HIS A 223 1.32 -15.59 -13.16
C HIS A 223 1.89 -15.33 -11.76
N HIS A 224 2.30 -14.10 -11.50
CA HIS A 224 3.07 -13.74 -10.31
C HIS A 224 2.55 -12.44 -9.67
N ASP A 225 2.98 -12.21 -8.44
CA ASP A 225 2.84 -10.95 -7.71
C ASP A 225 1.40 -10.42 -7.72
N PRO A 226 0.44 -11.18 -7.15
CA PRO A 226 -0.95 -10.75 -7.14
C PRO A 226 -1.20 -9.70 -6.07
N ASP A 227 -2.07 -8.74 -6.36
CA ASP A 227 -2.56 -7.76 -5.38
C ASP A 227 -4.09 -7.63 -5.49
N VAL A 228 -4.73 -7.16 -4.41
CA VAL A 228 -6.19 -7.11 -4.30
C VAL A 228 -6.67 -5.83 -3.63
N ALA A 229 -7.79 -5.30 -4.14
CA ALA A 229 -8.54 -4.23 -3.49
C ALA A 229 -10.03 -4.58 -3.42
N THR A 230 -10.74 -4.05 -2.43
CA THR A 230 -12.19 -4.24 -2.27
C THR A 230 -12.91 -2.92 -2.17
N SER A 231 -14.08 -2.81 -2.80
CA SER A 231 -15.00 -1.70 -2.60
C SER A 231 -15.89 -1.93 -1.37
N ALA A 232 -16.79 -0.98 -1.07
CA ALA A 232 -17.79 -1.15 -0.02
C ALA A 232 -18.96 -2.09 -0.37
N SER A 233 -19.13 -2.46 -1.65
CA SER A 233 -19.97 -3.63 -1.97
C SER A 233 -19.30 -4.93 -1.49
N GLY A 234 -18.00 -4.86 -1.21
CA GLY A 234 -17.13 -5.95 -0.85
C GLY A 234 -16.69 -6.79 -2.04
N ASP A 235 -17.04 -6.40 -3.26
CA ASP A 235 -16.51 -7.01 -4.47
C ASP A 235 -15.01 -6.68 -4.60
N ALA A 236 -14.23 -7.70 -4.95
CA ALA A 236 -12.78 -7.60 -5.04
C ALA A 236 -12.34 -7.35 -6.48
N VAL A 237 -11.31 -6.52 -6.68
CA VAL A 237 -10.53 -6.43 -7.90
C VAL A 237 -9.16 -7.04 -7.60
N VAL A 238 -8.77 -8.03 -8.40
CA VAL A 238 -7.47 -8.72 -8.28
C VAL A 238 -6.63 -8.39 -9.51
N VAL A 239 -5.37 -8.04 -9.31
CA VAL A 239 -4.37 -7.81 -10.36
C VAL A 239 -3.18 -8.76 -10.19
N TRP A 240 -2.45 -9.06 -11.26
CA TRP A 240 -1.24 -9.91 -11.23
C TRP A 240 -0.36 -9.67 -12.47
N GLY A 241 0.92 -9.97 -12.37
CA GLY A 241 1.82 -10.06 -13.53
C GLY A 241 1.53 -11.34 -14.31
N GLU A 242 1.35 -11.26 -15.64
CA GLU A 242 0.95 -12.39 -16.46
C GLU A 242 1.77 -12.61 -17.73
N ASP A 243 2.17 -13.86 -17.95
CA ASP A 243 2.78 -14.35 -19.19
C ASP A 243 1.88 -15.47 -19.76
N THR A 244 0.64 -15.12 -20.10
CA THR A 244 -0.40 -16.13 -20.44
C THR A 244 -0.04 -16.93 -21.69
N ASP A 245 0.65 -16.33 -22.65
CA ASP A 245 1.11 -16.98 -23.87
C ASP A 245 2.48 -17.65 -23.73
N GLY A 246 3.14 -17.54 -22.57
CA GLY A 246 4.39 -18.20 -22.25
C GLY A 246 5.57 -17.70 -23.08
N ASN A 247 5.53 -16.43 -23.51
CA ASN A 247 6.55 -15.82 -24.35
C ASN A 247 7.68 -15.14 -23.53
N GLY A 248 7.53 -15.09 -22.19
CA GLY A 248 8.47 -14.46 -21.27
C GLY A 248 8.32 -12.94 -21.15
N SER A 249 7.28 -12.34 -21.73
CA SER A 249 6.99 -10.89 -21.69
C SER A 249 5.71 -10.64 -20.92
N TYR A 250 5.87 -10.21 -19.67
CA TYR A 250 4.76 -10.06 -18.76
C TYR A 250 3.88 -8.85 -19.12
N GLN A 251 2.57 -9.04 -18.96
CA GLN A 251 1.53 -8.02 -18.97
C GLN A 251 0.91 -7.90 -17.56
N ILE A 252 0.01 -6.96 -17.32
CA ILE A 252 -0.73 -6.88 -16.05
C ILE A 252 -2.15 -7.37 -16.27
N GLY A 253 -2.51 -8.52 -15.71
CA GLY A 253 -3.86 -9.05 -15.71
C GLY A 253 -4.71 -8.41 -14.61
N LEU A 254 -6.03 -8.33 -14.83
CA LEU A 254 -7.01 -7.94 -13.82
C LEU A 254 -8.32 -8.70 -13.96
N VAL A 255 -9.04 -8.91 -12.85
CA VAL A 255 -10.39 -9.49 -12.81
C VAL A 255 -11.17 -8.96 -11.59
N GLY A 256 -12.50 -8.93 -11.68
CA GLY A 256 -13.36 -8.63 -10.53
C GLY A 256 -14.10 -9.86 -10.03
N LEU A 257 -14.26 -10.00 -8.71
CA LEU A 257 -14.89 -11.13 -8.05
C LEU A 257 -16.01 -10.66 -7.11
N ALA A 258 -17.15 -11.35 -7.16
CA ALA A 258 -18.27 -11.10 -6.28
C ALA A 258 -17.97 -11.61 -4.87
N LYS A 259 -18.19 -10.76 -3.85
CA LYS A 259 -17.99 -11.13 -2.44
C LYS A 259 -18.65 -12.44 -2.03
N ALA A 260 -19.87 -12.68 -2.52
CA ALA A 260 -20.72 -13.75 -2.04
C ALA A 260 -20.23 -15.16 -2.43
N ASN A 261 -19.54 -15.30 -3.55
CA ASN A 261 -19.24 -16.61 -4.14
C ASN A 261 -18.04 -16.63 -5.10
N GLY A 262 -17.31 -15.53 -5.28
CA GLY A 262 -16.18 -15.44 -6.18
C GLY A 262 -16.57 -15.47 -7.66
N ALA A 263 -17.86 -15.27 -7.99
CA ALA A 263 -18.29 -15.17 -9.38
C ALA A 263 -17.65 -13.93 -10.04
N VAL A 264 -17.25 -14.06 -11.30
CA VAL A 264 -16.62 -12.96 -12.03
C VAL A 264 -17.62 -11.82 -12.24
N THR A 265 -17.33 -10.65 -11.65
CA THR A 265 -18.10 -9.40 -11.81
C THR A 265 -17.53 -8.52 -12.91
N LEU A 266 -16.21 -8.59 -13.10
CA LEU A 266 -15.48 -7.95 -14.18
C LEU A 266 -14.63 -9.00 -14.88
N ALA A 267 -14.94 -9.24 -16.16
CA ALA A 267 -14.22 -10.21 -16.97
C ALA A 267 -12.72 -9.88 -17.06
N ARG A 268 -11.91 -10.93 -17.08
CA ARG A 268 -10.46 -10.83 -17.17
C ARG A 268 -10.02 -9.95 -18.35
N ARG A 269 -9.04 -9.08 -18.11
CA ARG A 269 -8.41 -8.24 -19.14
C ARG A 269 -7.03 -7.75 -18.70
N SER A 270 -6.31 -7.06 -19.58
CA SER A 270 -5.07 -6.38 -19.22
C SER A 270 -5.32 -4.97 -18.69
N ALA A 271 -4.56 -4.56 -17.67
CA ALA A 271 -4.58 -3.20 -17.12
C ALA A 271 -3.78 -2.23 -18.01
N ASN A 272 -2.58 -2.67 -18.41
CA ASN A 272 -1.69 -1.92 -19.28
C ASN A 272 -2.27 -1.81 -20.70
N GLY A 273 -1.99 -0.69 -21.37
CA GLY A 273 -2.32 -0.44 -22.77
C GLY A 273 -1.15 -0.75 -23.71
N ALA A 274 0.08 -0.47 -23.28
CA ALA A 274 1.30 -0.80 -24.00
C ALA A 274 1.68 -2.26 -23.79
N GLY A 275 1.77 -3.03 -24.88
CA GLY A 275 2.18 -4.44 -24.85
C GLY A 275 3.67 -4.69 -25.06
N ALA A 276 4.47 -3.63 -25.27
CA ALA A 276 5.92 -3.75 -25.40
C ALA A 276 6.59 -3.81 -24.02
N GLY A 277 7.82 -4.34 -23.97
CA GLY A 277 8.58 -4.43 -22.74
C GLY A 277 7.98 -5.40 -21.71
N GLN A 278 8.57 -5.40 -20.52
CA GLN A 278 8.07 -6.09 -19.34
C GLN A 278 7.09 -5.20 -18.58
N GLN A 279 6.01 -5.80 -18.08
CA GLN A 279 5.07 -5.20 -17.16
C GLN A 279 5.02 -6.08 -15.90
N GLN A 280 5.45 -5.58 -14.76
CA GLN A 280 5.70 -6.40 -13.56
C GLN A 280 5.25 -5.71 -12.27
N HIS A 281 5.17 -6.48 -11.18
CA HIS A 281 4.90 -5.98 -9.83
C HIS A 281 3.70 -5.02 -9.74
N PRO A 282 2.48 -5.47 -10.11
CA PRO A 282 1.31 -4.61 -10.04
C PRO A 282 0.83 -4.39 -8.61
N ALA A 283 0.28 -3.21 -8.35
CA ALA A 283 -0.44 -2.87 -7.13
C ALA A 283 -1.78 -2.23 -7.47
N VAL A 284 -2.82 -2.46 -6.67
CA VAL A 284 -4.20 -1.97 -6.91
C VAL A 284 -4.82 -1.36 -5.65
N ALA A 285 -5.54 -0.26 -5.83
CA ALA A 285 -6.39 0.32 -4.79
C ALA A 285 -7.77 0.66 -5.36
N ALA A 286 -8.81 0.49 -4.57
CA ALA A 286 -10.20 0.78 -4.94
C ALA A 286 -10.83 1.77 -3.97
N ASP A 287 -11.67 2.67 -4.50
CA ASP A 287 -12.47 3.59 -3.71
C ASP A 287 -13.75 2.90 -3.19
N PHE A 288 -14.51 3.61 -2.36
CA PHE A 288 -15.73 3.07 -1.77
C PHE A 288 -16.79 2.65 -2.81
N ASN A 289 -16.80 3.28 -4.01
CA ASN A 289 -17.73 2.97 -5.09
C ASN A 289 -17.24 1.82 -6.00
N GLY A 290 -16.00 1.37 -5.81
CA GLY A 290 -15.34 0.36 -6.61
C GLY A 290 -14.62 0.89 -7.85
N ASP A 291 -14.53 2.21 -8.04
CA ASP A 291 -13.57 2.76 -9.00
C ASP A 291 -12.17 2.47 -8.46
N PHE A 292 -11.21 2.12 -9.33
CA PHE A 292 -9.91 1.63 -8.89
C PHE A 292 -8.77 2.17 -9.75
N ALA A 293 -7.56 2.12 -9.21
CA ALA A 293 -6.35 2.45 -9.94
C ALA A 293 -5.35 1.30 -9.78
N VAL A 294 -4.57 1.06 -10.84
CA VAL A 294 -3.51 0.07 -10.86
C VAL A 294 -2.20 0.78 -11.15
N ALA A 295 -1.15 0.48 -10.38
CA ALA A 295 0.23 0.87 -10.64
C ALA A 295 1.08 -0.37 -10.93
N TRP A 296 2.14 -0.24 -11.73
CA TRP A 296 3.03 -1.35 -12.08
C TRP A 296 4.39 -0.85 -12.58
N GLU A 297 5.39 -1.73 -12.60
CA GLU A 297 6.67 -1.47 -13.25
C GLU A 297 6.60 -1.72 -14.75
N SER A 298 7.18 -0.83 -15.55
CA SER A 298 7.31 -1.05 -16.99
C SER A 298 8.60 -0.49 -17.56
N ASP A 299 9.18 -1.21 -18.53
CA ASP A 299 10.32 -0.77 -19.34
C ASP A 299 9.96 -0.53 -20.83
N HIS A 300 8.66 -0.40 -21.16
CA HIS A 300 8.18 -0.29 -22.53
C HIS A 300 8.69 0.95 -23.30
N THR A 301 9.18 1.97 -22.60
CA THR A 301 9.83 3.16 -23.17
C THR A 301 11.35 3.03 -23.30
N GLY A 302 11.90 1.87 -22.97
CA GLY A 302 13.33 1.55 -22.99
C GLY A 302 14.06 1.83 -21.66
N THR A 303 13.38 2.37 -20.66
CA THR A 303 13.91 2.53 -19.29
C THR A 303 12.82 2.09 -18.31
N ARG A 304 13.21 1.33 -17.29
CA ARG A 304 12.29 0.91 -16.24
C ARG A 304 11.80 2.11 -15.43
N GLY A 305 10.48 2.22 -15.30
CA GLY A 305 9.79 3.20 -14.49
C GLY A 305 8.48 2.63 -13.93
N VAL A 306 7.82 3.40 -13.08
CA VAL A 306 6.52 3.08 -12.50
C VAL A 306 5.43 3.81 -13.27
N TRP A 307 4.41 3.06 -13.67
CA TRP A 307 3.27 3.50 -14.46
C TRP A 307 1.98 3.27 -13.69
N ALA A 308 0.94 4.02 -14.03
CA ALA A 308 -0.38 3.82 -13.45
C ALA A 308 -1.52 4.13 -14.41
N ARG A 309 -2.68 3.57 -14.12
CA ARG A 309 -3.92 3.81 -14.85
C ARG A 309 -5.14 3.66 -13.95
N SER A 310 -6.09 4.58 -14.13
CA SER A 310 -7.38 4.57 -13.44
C SER A 310 -8.44 3.79 -14.22
N PHE A 311 -9.41 3.24 -13.49
CA PHE A 311 -10.54 2.48 -14.00
C PHE A 311 -11.79 2.84 -13.21
N THR A 312 -12.93 2.80 -13.90
CA THR A 312 -14.23 2.79 -13.24
C THR A 312 -14.52 1.41 -12.64
N ALA A 313 -15.55 1.30 -11.80
CA ALA A 313 -16.00 0.05 -11.18
C ALA A 313 -16.41 -1.03 -12.19
N THR A 314 -16.78 -0.63 -13.42
CA THR A 314 -17.05 -1.57 -14.51
C THR A 314 -15.80 -1.96 -15.32
N GLY A 315 -14.62 -1.52 -14.87
CA GLY A 315 -13.33 -1.75 -15.52
C GLY A 315 -13.09 -0.93 -16.77
N ALA A 316 -13.90 0.11 -17.04
CA ALA A 316 -13.62 1.04 -18.14
C ALA A 316 -12.44 1.95 -17.75
N PRO A 317 -11.38 2.06 -18.57
CA PRO A 317 -10.22 2.88 -18.25
C PRO A 317 -10.58 4.36 -18.24
N GLY A 318 -10.12 5.11 -17.22
CA GLY A 318 -10.35 6.54 -17.10
C GLY A 318 -9.47 7.37 -18.05
N SER A 319 -8.17 7.07 -18.07
CA SER A 319 -7.18 7.71 -18.95
C SER A 319 -6.32 6.70 -19.71
N ALA A 320 -5.41 7.19 -20.56
CA ALA A 320 -4.22 6.45 -20.94
C ALA A 320 -3.36 6.16 -19.69
N GLU A 321 -2.54 5.12 -19.75
CA GLU A 321 -1.51 4.90 -18.72
C GLU A 321 -0.50 6.05 -18.73
N VAL A 322 0.00 6.41 -17.54
CA VAL A 322 0.92 7.52 -17.36
C VAL A 322 2.14 7.07 -16.58
N GLU A 323 3.32 7.59 -16.94
CA GLU A 323 4.52 7.40 -16.16
C GLU A 323 4.46 8.28 -14.90
N VAL A 324 4.53 7.61 -13.75
CA VAL A 324 4.36 8.22 -12.44
C VAL A 324 5.70 8.61 -11.85
N SER A 325 6.69 7.71 -11.98
CA SER A 325 8.04 7.92 -11.51
C SER A 325 8.78 9.00 -12.28
N THR A 326 9.86 9.50 -11.69
CA THR A 326 10.81 10.41 -12.34
C THR A 326 12.22 9.86 -12.18
N GLY A 327 13.02 9.88 -13.25
CA GLY A 327 14.39 9.35 -13.22
C GLY A 327 14.44 7.84 -13.45
N ALA A 328 15.64 7.26 -13.32
CA ALA A 328 15.88 5.84 -13.52
C ALA A 328 15.86 5.07 -12.19
N GLY A 329 15.58 3.77 -12.25
CA GLY A 329 15.71 2.86 -11.08
C GLY A 329 14.47 2.78 -10.19
N ALA A 330 13.32 3.28 -10.64
CA ALA A 330 12.06 3.16 -9.90
C ALA A 330 11.52 1.72 -9.94
N VAL A 331 11.23 1.16 -8.76
CA VAL A 331 10.78 -0.22 -8.53
C VAL A 331 9.79 -0.30 -7.36
N GLY A 332 9.09 -1.43 -7.24
CA GLY A 332 8.20 -1.76 -6.12
C GLY A 332 7.11 -0.73 -5.91
N PRO A 333 6.16 -0.56 -6.86
CA PRO A 333 5.10 0.41 -6.70
C PRO A 333 4.13 -0.01 -5.59
N SER A 334 3.64 0.97 -4.83
CA SER A 334 2.52 0.84 -3.90
C SER A 334 1.49 1.92 -4.21
N ILE A 335 0.20 1.66 -3.97
CA ILE A 335 -0.87 2.59 -4.35
C ILE A 335 -1.97 2.70 -3.30
N GLY A 336 -2.45 3.91 -3.08
CA GLY A 336 -3.70 4.21 -2.37
C GLY A 336 -4.61 5.09 -3.21
N ILE A 337 -5.92 5.07 -2.94
CA ILE A 337 -6.92 5.90 -3.63
C ILE A 337 -7.92 6.49 -2.63
N ASP A 338 -8.37 7.72 -2.86
CA ASP A 338 -9.42 8.38 -2.06
C ASP A 338 -10.81 8.29 -2.72
N ASP A 339 -11.87 8.70 -2.01
CA ASP A 339 -13.27 8.68 -2.53
C ASP A 339 -13.52 9.74 -3.63
N ARG A 340 -12.53 10.56 -3.97
CA ARG A 340 -12.54 11.43 -5.15
C ARG A 340 -11.78 10.81 -6.33
N ARG A 341 -11.36 9.56 -6.19
CA ARG A 341 -10.58 8.77 -7.16
C ARG A 341 -9.18 9.32 -7.40
N ALA A 342 -8.69 10.17 -6.50
CA ALA A 342 -7.32 10.63 -6.55
C ALA A 342 -6.41 9.55 -5.97
N ALA A 343 -5.51 9.05 -6.80
CA ALA A 343 -4.54 8.05 -6.39
C ALA A 343 -3.28 8.70 -5.82
N VAL A 344 -2.56 7.98 -4.97
CA VAL A 344 -1.16 8.22 -4.64
C VAL A 344 -0.40 6.95 -4.94
N VAL A 345 0.67 7.08 -5.70
CA VAL A 345 1.59 5.98 -6.00
C VAL A 345 2.91 6.26 -5.32
N GLY A 346 3.37 5.32 -4.51
CA GLY A 346 4.71 5.26 -3.95
C GLY A 346 5.61 4.33 -4.77
N TRP A 347 6.91 4.59 -4.77
CA TRP A 347 7.93 3.68 -5.32
C TRP A 347 9.27 3.84 -4.59
N SER A 348 10.11 2.82 -4.70
CA SER A 348 11.51 2.87 -4.26
C SER A 348 12.41 3.18 -5.45
N VAL A 349 13.51 3.87 -5.22
CA VAL A 349 14.59 4.08 -6.20
C VAL A 349 15.79 3.28 -5.72
N ALA A 350 16.15 2.24 -6.45
CA ALA A 350 17.32 1.41 -6.14
C ALA A 350 18.60 2.03 -6.76
N GLY A 351 19.75 1.84 -6.11
CA GLY A 351 21.05 2.24 -6.65
C GLY A 351 21.98 2.86 -5.61
N ALA A 352 22.86 3.76 -6.09
CA ALA A 352 23.88 4.40 -5.23
C ALA A 352 23.28 5.41 -4.24
N ASP A 353 22.14 6.00 -4.58
CA ASP A 353 21.40 6.95 -3.75
C ASP A 353 19.96 6.40 -3.55
N PRO A 354 19.77 5.36 -2.70
CA PRO A 354 18.45 4.80 -2.47
C PRO A 354 17.52 5.86 -1.90
N ALA A 355 16.24 5.80 -2.28
CA ALA A 355 15.23 6.72 -1.79
C ALA A 355 13.83 6.18 -2.02
N VAL A 356 12.90 6.59 -1.17
CA VAL A 356 11.47 6.32 -1.36
C VAL A 356 10.76 7.60 -1.82
N TRP A 357 9.86 7.44 -2.79
CA TRP A 357 9.20 8.55 -3.49
C TRP A 357 7.70 8.33 -3.57
N ALA A 358 6.95 9.42 -3.65
CA ALA A 358 5.51 9.35 -3.89
C ALA A 358 5.04 10.46 -4.82
N ARG A 359 3.93 10.19 -5.54
CA ARG A 359 3.24 11.15 -6.40
C ARG A 359 1.74 10.91 -6.39
N GLY A 360 0.99 12.00 -6.34
CA GLY A 360 -0.46 12.02 -6.47
C GLY A 360 -0.93 12.18 -7.91
N LEU A 361 -2.04 11.51 -8.24
CA LEU A 361 -2.67 11.53 -9.56
C LEU A 361 -4.17 11.83 -9.42
N ASN A 362 -4.68 12.58 -10.37
CA ASN A 362 -6.10 12.71 -10.65
C ASN A 362 -6.61 11.50 -11.44
N PRO A 363 -7.93 11.27 -11.48
CA PRO A 363 -8.51 10.17 -12.26
C PRO A 363 -8.21 10.24 -13.76
N ASP A 364 -7.89 11.43 -14.28
CA ASP A 364 -7.51 11.64 -15.67
C ASP A 364 -6.00 11.45 -15.94
N GLY A 365 -5.23 11.04 -14.92
CA GLY A 365 -3.78 10.85 -14.98
C GLY A 365 -2.96 12.13 -14.79
N SER A 366 -3.58 13.31 -14.68
CA SER A 366 -2.86 14.55 -14.37
C SER A 366 -2.43 14.59 -12.91
N SER A 367 -1.40 15.37 -12.55
CA SER A 367 -0.97 15.54 -11.15
C SER A 367 -1.22 16.96 -10.62
N THR A 368 -2.06 17.75 -11.29
CA THR A 368 -2.35 19.14 -10.89
C THR A 368 -3.17 19.16 -9.60
N GLY A 369 -2.72 19.94 -8.61
CA GLY A 369 -3.37 20.02 -7.29
C GLY A 369 -3.28 18.72 -6.50
N ARG A 370 -2.26 17.89 -6.79
CA ARG A 370 -1.98 16.64 -6.11
C ARG A 370 -0.58 16.65 -5.50
N LEU A 371 -0.26 15.63 -4.69
CA LEU A 371 1.08 15.44 -4.16
C LEU A 371 2.10 15.44 -5.30
N ALA A 372 2.98 16.45 -5.34
CA ALA A 372 4.03 16.53 -6.33
C ALA A 372 5.00 15.35 -6.17
N ALA A 373 5.59 14.88 -7.27
CA ALA A 373 6.64 13.87 -7.22
C ALA A 373 7.79 14.37 -6.35
N ARG A 374 8.04 13.68 -5.23
CA ARG A 374 9.10 14.03 -4.28
C ARG A 374 9.59 12.80 -3.54
N SER A 375 10.84 12.84 -3.11
CA SER A 375 11.30 11.93 -2.08
C SER A 375 10.52 12.19 -0.78
N VAL A 376 10.13 11.10 -0.14
CA VAL A 376 9.47 11.06 1.17
C VAL A 376 10.38 10.47 2.24
N SER A 377 11.60 10.03 1.90
CA SER A 377 12.60 9.54 2.86
C SER A 377 12.79 10.53 4.03
N ARG A 378 12.84 10.01 5.25
CA ARG A 378 13.19 10.76 6.45
C ARG A 378 14.68 11.10 6.44
N ASP A 379 15.49 10.06 6.36
CA ASP A 379 16.94 10.12 6.33
C ASP A 379 17.41 9.72 4.92
N THR A 380 18.47 10.36 4.44
CA THR A 380 19.09 10.03 3.13
C THR A 380 20.42 9.30 3.31
N ALA A 381 20.75 8.95 4.55
CA ALA A 381 21.86 8.10 4.91
C ALA A 381 21.25 6.79 5.41
N GLY A 382 21.55 5.68 4.76
CA GLY A 382 20.92 4.38 5.01
C GLY A 382 20.41 3.74 3.71
N ARG A 383 19.61 2.69 3.84
CA ARG A 383 19.04 1.92 2.73
C ARG A 383 17.52 2.07 2.74
N GLN A 384 17.00 3.09 2.05
CA GLN A 384 15.56 3.37 2.01
C GLN A 384 14.86 2.52 0.93
N GLU A 385 14.08 1.53 1.35
CA GLU A 385 13.46 0.55 0.45
C GLU A 385 12.02 0.21 0.87
N GLN A 386 11.34 -0.59 0.04
CA GLN A 386 10.04 -1.21 0.35
C GLN A 386 8.94 -0.22 0.81
N LEU A 387 8.81 0.91 0.11
CA LEU A 387 7.75 1.89 0.40
C LEU A 387 6.35 1.29 0.20
N ALA A 388 5.53 1.35 1.26
CA ALA A 388 4.10 1.14 1.20
C ALA A 388 3.34 2.46 1.41
N VAL A 389 2.24 2.66 0.68
CA VAL A 389 1.39 3.85 0.76
C VAL A 389 -0.07 3.44 0.86
N ALA A 390 -0.77 3.96 1.86
CA ALA A 390 -2.22 3.91 1.97
C ALA A 390 -2.81 5.32 1.92
N SER A 391 -3.98 5.45 1.27
CA SER A 391 -4.80 6.66 1.31
C SER A 391 -6.11 6.35 2.01
N SER A 392 -6.50 7.22 2.95
CA SER A 392 -7.87 7.18 3.46
C SER A 392 -8.84 7.67 2.37
N PRO A 393 -10.14 7.38 2.54
CA PRO A 393 -11.21 7.98 1.72
C PRO A 393 -11.19 9.51 1.64
N PHE A 394 -10.55 10.20 2.59
CA PHE A 394 -10.45 11.66 2.63
C PHE A 394 -9.14 12.20 2.04
N GLY A 395 -8.26 11.33 1.54
CA GLY A 395 -6.98 11.73 0.94
C GLY A 395 -5.86 11.98 1.95
N THR A 396 -6.03 11.56 3.20
CA THR A 396 -4.93 11.53 4.19
C THR A 396 -4.11 10.27 4.00
N LEU A 397 -2.78 10.39 4.09
CA LEU A 397 -1.88 9.30 3.74
C LEU A 397 -1.21 8.71 4.99
N ALA A 398 -1.01 7.40 4.94
CA ALA A 398 -0.09 6.66 5.81
C ALA A 398 0.96 6.01 4.92
N LEU A 399 2.23 6.17 5.28
CA LEU A 399 3.36 5.65 4.50
C LEU A 399 4.27 4.85 5.44
N SER A 400 4.77 3.71 4.99
CA SER A 400 5.85 2.99 5.68
C SER A 400 6.98 2.63 4.72
N TYR A 401 8.21 2.57 5.21
CA TYR A 401 9.36 2.08 4.45
C TYR A 401 10.44 1.56 5.40
N THR A 402 11.38 0.77 4.89
CA THR A 402 12.50 0.21 5.66
C THR A 402 13.77 1.04 5.48
N ASP A 403 14.56 1.20 6.54
CA ASP A 403 15.76 2.05 6.55
C ASP A 403 16.82 1.57 7.54
N ASP A 404 18.04 1.29 7.09
CA ASP A 404 19.24 1.18 7.93
C ASP A 404 19.72 2.58 8.38
N SER A 405 18.89 3.24 9.19
CA SER A 405 19.07 4.66 9.56
C SER A 405 20.25 4.90 10.51
N ASP A 406 20.70 3.87 11.23
CA ASP A 406 21.82 3.92 12.15
C ASP A 406 23.12 3.32 11.58
N GLY A 407 23.07 2.76 10.37
CA GLY A 407 24.22 2.23 9.62
C GLY A 407 24.79 0.96 10.22
N ASN A 408 24.00 0.21 10.97
CA ASN A 408 24.40 -1.05 11.60
C ASN A 408 24.20 -2.27 10.67
N GLY A 409 23.56 -2.07 9.52
CA GLY A 409 23.27 -3.08 8.50
C GLY A 409 21.87 -3.69 8.59
N PHE A 410 21.14 -3.43 9.67
CA PHE A 410 19.78 -3.90 9.94
C PHE A 410 18.79 -2.75 9.77
N ASP A 411 17.74 -2.99 9.02
CA ASP A 411 16.72 -2.00 8.72
C ASP A 411 15.75 -1.82 9.90
N GLN A 412 15.20 -0.61 10.02
CA GLN A 412 14.05 -0.31 10.86
C GLN A 412 12.84 0.06 10.00
N VAL A 413 11.63 -0.16 10.53
CA VAL A 413 10.40 0.27 9.84
C VAL A 413 10.06 1.68 10.28
N LEU A 414 10.04 2.62 9.33
CA LEU A 414 9.63 4.00 9.55
C LEU A 414 8.18 4.18 9.10
N LEU A 415 7.38 4.83 9.94
CA LEU A 415 5.97 5.16 9.69
C LEU A 415 5.79 6.68 9.63
N GLY A 416 5.22 7.16 8.52
CA GLY A 416 4.90 8.54 8.25
C GLY A 416 3.40 8.76 8.22
N LEU A 417 2.91 9.63 9.10
CA LEU A 417 1.48 9.98 9.20
C LEU A 417 1.25 11.47 8.94
N GLY A 418 0.00 11.82 8.61
CA GLY A 418 -0.43 13.22 8.46
C GLY A 418 -0.05 13.87 7.13
N ALA A 419 0.43 13.09 6.16
CA ALA A 419 0.54 13.52 4.78
C ALA A 419 -0.85 13.60 4.12
N ALA A 420 -0.95 14.35 3.03
CA ALA A 420 -2.19 14.44 2.26
C ALA A 420 -1.91 14.43 0.75
N ASN A 421 -2.79 13.81 -0.03
CA ASN A 421 -2.72 13.85 -1.50
C ASN A 421 -3.16 15.19 -2.08
N SER A 422 -3.79 16.05 -1.27
CA SER A 422 -4.29 17.34 -1.71
C SER A 422 -4.17 18.36 -0.58
N ASP A 423 -4.31 19.63 -0.95
CA ASP A 423 -4.05 20.82 -0.14
C ASP A 423 -5.31 21.59 0.29
N TRP A 424 -6.47 20.93 0.27
CA TRP A 424 -7.78 21.57 0.41
C TRP A 424 -8.15 21.90 1.85
#